data_AF-A0AAI9FDS0-F1
#
_entry.id   AF-A0AAI9FDS0-F1
#
_cell.length_a   1.000
_cell.length_b   1.000
_cell.length_c   1.000
_cell.angle_alpha   90.00
_cell.angle_beta   90.00
_cell.angle_gamma   90.00
#
_symmetry.space_group_name_H-M   'P 1'
#
loop_
_entity.id
_entity.type
_entity.pdbx_description
1 polymer ?
#
loop_
_entity_poly.entity_id
_entity_poly.type
_entity_poly.pdbx_seq_one_letter_code
_entity_poly.pdbx_strand_id
1 'polypeptide(L)'
;MKVRNPEQISISASNTTKDPGLTHSQIIRMVNLVRKSENMNIFEELWEALRNLFRSDKHSQTAARQILKDAFYFHNSDDYSKYFTGAVDGDARDKFTHWLISFNKLKEHAIDPENMAAKASLSPKDTLRVSFFIGDEAIFTLELQMKENTRTGCIDLSHAYFNGVVICGIDRLEVDLSNAEMNNSRWYD
;
A
#
# COMPACT_ATOMS: atom_id res chain seq x y z
N MET A 1 34.94 -53.69 37.08
CA MET A 1 34.30 -52.37 37.33
C MET A 1 33.97 -51.73 36.00
N LYS A 2 32.69 -51.44 35.76
CA LYS A 2 32.19 -50.62 34.65
C LYS A 2 32.42 -49.15 34.99
N VAL A 3 33.01 -48.37 34.10
CA VAL A 3 32.76 -46.93 34.03
C VAL A 3 32.42 -46.61 32.58
N ARG A 4 31.16 -46.24 32.36
CA ARG A 4 30.59 -45.87 31.07
C ARG A 4 31.11 -44.48 30.70
N ASN A 5 31.53 -44.33 29.45
CA ASN A 5 31.86 -43.04 28.85
C ASN A 5 30.58 -42.17 28.82
N PRO A 6 30.57 -40.93 29.36
CA PRO A 6 29.42 -40.07 29.22
C PRO A 6 29.32 -39.59 27.76
N GLU A 7 28.17 -39.87 27.15
CA GLU A 7 27.77 -39.30 25.87
C GLU A 7 27.93 -37.78 25.92
N GLN A 8 28.85 -37.24 25.10
CA GLN A 8 28.90 -35.82 24.83
C GLN A 8 27.69 -35.47 23.94
N ILE A 9 26.59 -35.10 24.59
CA ILE A 9 25.51 -34.36 23.93
C ILE A 9 26.05 -32.94 23.67
N SER A 10 26.72 -32.75 22.54
CA SER A 10 26.93 -31.40 22.02
C SER A 10 25.69 -31.04 21.21
N ILE A 11 24.81 -30.28 21.86
CA ILE A 11 23.61 -29.72 21.29
C ILE A 11 24.05 -28.83 20.13
N SER A 12 23.84 -29.30 18.89
CA SER A 12 23.88 -28.42 17.74
C SER A 12 22.86 -27.32 18.01
N ALA A 13 23.33 -26.08 18.14
CA ALA A 13 22.47 -24.89 18.14
C ALA A 13 21.85 -24.76 16.75
N SER A 14 20.89 -25.64 16.47
CA SER A 14 20.01 -25.59 15.33
C SER A 14 19.05 -24.44 15.56
N ASN A 15 19.30 -23.36 14.81
CA ASN A 15 18.30 -22.42 14.33
C ASN A 15 17.26 -22.04 15.37
N THR A 16 17.50 -20.96 16.12
CA THR A 16 16.40 -20.12 16.55
C THR A 16 15.68 -19.68 15.27
N THR A 17 14.62 -20.43 14.98
CA THR A 17 13.49 -20.05 14.16
C THR A 17 13.33 -18.55 14.23
N LYS A 18 13.59 -17.86 13.10
CA LYS A 18 12.87 -16.61 12.85
C LYS A 18 11.43 -16.94 13.18
N ASP A 19 10.89 -16.26 14.19
CA ASP A 19 9.46 -16.27 14.45
C ASP A 19 8.80 -16.22 13.08
N PRO A 20 8.00 -17.22 12.67
CA PRO A 20 7.35 -17.20 11.37
C PRO A 20 6.37 -16.05 11.47
N GLY A 21 6.87 -14.84 11.21
CA GLY A 21 6.11 -13.61 11.26
C GLY A 21 4.80 -13.87 10.56
N LEU A 22 3.73 -13.27 11.11
CA LEU A 22 2.36 -13.47 10.66
C LEU A 22 2.30 -13.73 9.15
N THR A 23 1.73 -14.88 8.79
CA THR A 23 1.57 -15.29 7.40
C THR A 23 0.91 -14.17 6.61
N HIS A 24 1.14 -14.17 5.31
CA HIS A 24 0.54 -13.18 4.43
C HIS A 24 -0.99 -13.04 4.63
N SER A 25 -1.68 -14.18 4.77
CA SER A 25 -3.12 -14.22 5.04
C SER A 25 -3.54 -13.54 6.35
N GLN A 26 -2.70 -13.57 7.38
CA GLN A 26 -2.96 -12.94 8.67
C GLN A 26 -2.79 -11.42 8.58
N ILE A 27 -1.77 -10.94 7.86
CA ILE A 27 -1.58 -9.51 7.60
C ILE A 27 -2.81 -8.95 6.89
N ILE A 28 -3.27 -9.59 5.82
CA ILE A 28 -4.49 -9.16 5.08
C ILE A 28 -5.72 -9.11 6.00
N ARG A 29 -5.88 -10.11 6.87
CA ARG A 29 -7.01 -10.14 7.80
C ARG A 29 -6.95 -8.95 8.76
N MET A 30 -5.78 -8.66 9.31
CA MET A 30 -5.57 -7.55 10.25
C MET A 30 -5.78 -6.20 9.57
N VAL A 31 -5.22 -6.01 8.37
CA VAL A 31 -5.44 -4.83 7.53
C VAL A 31 -6.93 -4.59 7.26
N ASN A 32 -7.67 -5.65 6.89
CA ASN A 32 -9.11 -5.54 6.67
C ASN A 32 -9.91 -5.22 7.93
N LEU A 33 -9.46 -5.69 9.10
CA LEU A 33 -10.08 -5.40 10.38
C LEU A 33 -9.82 -3.95 10.82
N VAL A 34 -8.58 -3.47 10.68
CA VAL A 34 -8.23 -2.05 10.93
C VAL A 34 -9.07 -1.13 10.04
N ARG A 35 -9.21 -1.45 8.75
CA ARG A 35 -10.03 -0.63 7.84
C ARG A 35 -11.51 -0.53 8.27
N LYS A 36 -12.03 -1.55 8.95
CA LYS A 36 -13.44 -1.63 9.38
C LYS A 36 -13.68 -1.11 10.80
N SER A 37 -12.63 -0.84 11.57
CA SER A 37 -12.78 -0.41 12.96
C SER A 37 -11.73 0.61 13.35
N GLU A 38 -12.11 1.60 14.15
CA GLU A 38 -11.17 2.56 14.76
C GLU A 38 -10.43 1.97 15.97
N ASN A 39 -10.34 0.64 16.04
CA ASN A 39 -9.81 -0.05 17.21
C ASN A 39 -8.28 0.01 17.22
N MET A 40 -7.74 0.85 18.11
CA MET A 40 -6.31 1.00 18.35
C MET A 40 -5.60 -0.34 18.63
N ASN A 41 -6.24 -1.28 19.35
CA ASN A 41 -5.61 -2.57 19.64
C ASN A 41 -5.36 -3.40 18.38
N ILE A 42 -6.28 -3.34 17.41
CA ILE A 42 -6.14 -4.05 16.13
C ILE A 42 -5.06 -3.37 15.26
N PHE A 43 -4.95 -2.05 15.35
CA PHE A 43 -3.85 -1.34 14.69
C PHE A 43 -2.48 -1.68 15.27
N GLU A 44 -2.33 -1.79 16.60
CA GLU A 44 -1.06 -2.21 17.21
C GLU A 44 -0.64 -3.60 16.72
N GLU A 45 -1.60 -4.52 16.67
CA GLU A 45 -1.42 -5.85 16.10
C GLU A 45 -0.93 -5.81 14.64
N LEU A 46 -1.53 -4.97 13.80
CA LEU A 46 -1.09 -4.77 12.42
C LEU A 46 0.31 -4.14 12.35
N TRP A 47 0.58 -3.14 13.19
CA TRP A 47 1.88 -2.50 13.25
C TRP A 47 2.98 -3.49 13.62
N GLU A 48 2.78 -4.32 14.64
CA GLU A 48 3.76 -5.36 15.02
C GLU A 48 3.98 -6.38 13.89
N ALA A 49 2.96 -6.66 13.07
CA ALA A 49 3.09 -7.51 11.90
C ALA A 49 3.97 -6.89 10.79
N LEU A 50 3.86 -5.57 10.60
CA LEU A 50 4.50 -4.85 9.49
C LEU A 50 5.83 -4.18 9.86
N ARG A 51 6.10 -3.91 11.15
CA ARG A 51 7.24 -3.10 11.61
C ARG A 51 8.61 -3.59 11.11
N ASN A 52 8.75 -4.90 10.89
CA ASN A 52 9.97 -5.54 10.42
C ASN A 52 10.24 -5.30 8.93
N LEU A 53 9.29 -4.72 8.19
CA LEU A 53 9.45 -4.29 6.80
C LEU A 53 10.06 -2.89 6.69
N PHE A 54 10.12 -2.15 7.79
CA PHE A 54 10.70 -0.81 7.88
C PHE A 54 12.06 -0.84 8.56
N ARG A 55 12.90 0.17 8.25
CA ARG A 55 14.23 0.29 8.87
C ARG A 55 14.10 0.29 10.39
N SER A 56 15.03 -0.37 11.06
CA SER A 56 14.96 -0.61 12.51
C SER A 56 15.30 0.62 13.36
N ASP A 57 15.79 1.70 12.75
CA ASP A 57 16.10 2.92 13.48
C ASP A 57 14.83 3.57 14.04
N LYS A 58 14.96 4.20 15.22
CA LYS A 58 13.84 4.76 15.97
C LYS A 58 13.03 5.77 15.14
N HIS A 59 13.71 6.56 14.32
CA HIS A 59 13.07 7.61 13.53
C HIS A 59 12.19 6.98 12.44
N SER A 60 12.72 6.05 11.65
CA SER A 60 11.96 5.34 10.61
C SER A 60 10.78 4.56 11.18
N GLN A 61 10.96 3.85 12.30
CA GLN A 61 9.87 3.12 12.96
C GLN A 61 8.74 4.07 13.40
N THR A 62 9.09 5.18 14.03
CA THR A 62 8.12 6.17 14.52
C THR A 62 7.37 6.83 13.36
N ALA A 63 8.10 7.22 12.30
CA ALA A 63 7.53 7.83 11.11
C ALA A 63 6.61 6.87 10.35
N ALA A 64 7.09 5.67 10.04
CA ALA A 64 6.31 4.65 9.31
C ALA A 64 5.02 4.29 10.06
N ARG A 65 5.08 4.12 11.39
CA ARG A 65 3.90 3.84 12.22
C ARG A 65 2.87 4.96 12.14
N GLN A 66 3.32 6.22 12.26
CA GLN A 66 2.43 7.38 12.20
C GLN A 66 1.78 7.51 10.82
N ILE A 67 2.58 7.40 9.75
CA ILE A 67 2.10 7.46 8.36
C ILE A 67 1.06 6.37 8.08
N LEU A 68 1.32 5.14 8.51
CA LEU A 68 0.39 4.03 8.34
C LEU A 68 -0.91 4.28 9.12
N LYS A 69 -0.81 4.80 10.34
CA LYS A 69 -1.97 5.14 11.17
C LYS A 69 -2.83 6.22 10.51
N ASP A 70 -2.20 7.29 10.03
CA ASP A 70 -2.90 8.40 9.38
C ASP A 70 -3.60 7.96 8.10
N ALA A 71 -2.96 7.08 7.31
CA ALA A 71 -3.57 6.52 6.11
C ALA A 71 -4.85 5.69 6.41
N PHE A 72 -4.82 4.85 7.46
CA PHE A 72 -5.97 4.01 7.80
C PHE A 72 -7.14 4.78 8.40
N TYR A 73 -6.87 5.80 9.22
CA TYR A 73 -7.88 6.58 9.93
C TYR A 73 -8.14 7.95 9.29
N PHE A 74 -7.94 8.05 7.97
CA PHE A 74 -8.24 9.26 7.24
C PHE A 74 -9.74 9.61 7.30
N HIS A 75 -10.05 10.84 7.71
CA HIS A 75 -11.42 11.33 7.93
C HIS A 75 -11.90 12.37 6.88
N ASN A 76 -11.32 12.40 5.68
CA ASN A 76 -11.68 13.33 4.59
C ASN A 76 -11.73 14.82 5.00
N SER A 77 -10.95 15.23 6.01
CA SER A 77 -10.89 16.63 6.48
C SER A 77 -9.96 17.52 5.65
N ASP A 78 -9.12 16.93 4.81
CA ASP A 78 -8.20 17.62 3.93
C ASP A 78 -8.81 17.74 2.53
N ASP A 79 -8.90 18.95 1.99
CA ASP A 79 -9.38 19.17 0.63
C ASP A 79 -8.31 18.79 -0.41
N TYR A 80 -8.43 17.59 -0.99
CA TYR A 80 -7.59 17.14 -2.12
C TYR A 80 -8.24 17.44 -3.47
N SER A 81 -9.25 18.33 -3.57
CA SER A 81 -10.01 18.58 -4.80
C SER A 81 -9.22 19.06 -6.01
N LYS A 82 -8.03 19.63 -5.79
CA LYS A 82 -7.11 19.98 -6.87
C LYS A 82 -6.48 18.76 -7.56
N TYR A 83 -6.52 17.59 -6.92
CA TYR A 83 -5.99 16.35 -7.46
C TYR A 83 -7.13 15.49 -7.97
N PHE A 84 -7.00 15.06 -9.22
CA PHE A 84 -7.83 14.05 -9.86
C PHE A 84 -9.31 14.43 -10.07
N THR A 85 -9.56 15.35 -11.02
CA THR A 85 -10.88 15.91 -11.32
C THR A 85 -11.86 14.95 -12.00
N GLY A 86 -11.34 13.90 -12.64
CA GLY A 86 -12.15 12.92 -13.37
C GLY A 86 -12.87 11.89 -12.49
N ALA A 87 -12.54 11.80 -11.21
CA ALA A 87 -13.28 10.93 -10.28
C ALA A 87 -14.71 11.46 -10.04
N VAL A 88 -15.70 10.56 -10.08
CA VAL A 88 -17.11 10.89 -9.80
C VAL A 88 -17.33 11.21 -8.33
N ASP A 89 -16.73 10.41 -7.45
CA ASP A 89 -16.86 10.51 -6.00
C ASP A 89 -15.65 11.26 -5.42
N GLY A 90 -15.92 12.44 -4.85
CA GLY A 90 -14.91 13.29 -4.21
C GLY A 90 -14.30 12.66 -2.95
N ASP A 91 -15.08 11.90 -2.20
CA ASP A 91 -14.59 11.23 -0.98
C ASP A 91 -13.62 10.10 -1.34
N ALA A 92 -13.96 9.32 -2.37
CA ALA A 92 -13.10 8.25 -2.86
C ALA A 92 -11.80 8.81 -3.47
N ARG A 93 -11.90 9.92 -4.22
CA ARG A 93 -10.77 10.67 -4.80
C ARG A 93 -9.79 11.16 -3.72
N ASP A 94 -10.32 11.77 -2.67
CA ASP A 94 -9.51 12.34 -1.58
C ASP A 94 -8.83 11.23 -0.80
N LYS A 95 -9.57 10.15 -0.52
CA LYS A 95 -9.01 8.95 0.11
C LYS A 95 -7.91 8.31 -0.73
N PHE A 96 -8.08 8.21 -2.06
CA PHE A 96 -7.06 7.72 -2.97
C PHE A 96 -5.80 8.60 -2.92
N THR A 97 -5.96 9.91 -3.05
CA THR A 97 -4.83 10.85 -3.09
C THR A 97 -4.07 10.82 -1.76
N HIS A 98 -4.79 10.84 -0.64
CA HIS A 98 -4.19 10.70 0.69
C HIS A 98 -3.41 9.39 0.83
N TRP A 99 -4.01 8.26 0.45
CA TRP A 99 -3.34 6.96 0.51
C TRP A 99 -2.08 6.92 -0.34
N LEU A 100 -2.12 7.46 -1.57
CA LEU A 100 -0.95 7.43 -2.44
C LEU A 100 0.21 8.29 -1.91
N ILE A 101 -0.08 9.48 -1.41
CA ILE A 101 0.93 10.34 -0.77
C ILE A 101 1.52 9.65 0.47
N SER A 102 0.66 9.13 1.35
CA SER A 102 1.09 8.43 2.56
C SER A 102 1.89 7.16 2.24
N PHE A 103 1.47 6.40 1.23
CA PHE A 103 2.16 5.19 0.79
C PHE A 103 3.55 5.50 0.22
N ASN A 104 3.68 6.57 -0.58
CA ASN A 104 4.99 7.00 -1.08
C ASN A 104 5.93 7.43 0.05
N LYS A 105 5.44 8.16 1.05
CA LYS A 105 6.24 8.48 2.25
C LYS A 105 6.61 7.23 3.05
N LEU A 106 5.69 6.26 3.15
CA LEU A 106 5.93 5.00 3.83
C LEU A 106 7.08 4.20 3.17
N LYS A 107 7.15 4.22 1.84
CA LYS A 107 8.24 3.59 1.06
C LYS A 107 9.62 4.15 1.41
N GLU A 108 9.74 5.44 1.74
CA GLU A 108 11.03 6.06 2.10
C GLU A 108 11.65 5.45 3.36
N HIS A 109 10.83 4.85 4.22
CA HIS A 109 11.23 4.19 5.47
C HIS A 109 11.35 2.66 5.36
N ALA A 110 11.01 2.07 4.21
CA ALA A 110 11.08 0.64 3.98
C ALA A 110 12.53 0.14 3.91
N ILE A 111 12.76 -1.11 4.32
CA ILE A 111 14.03 -1.81 4.09
C ILE A 111 14.21 -2.06 2.59
N ASP A 112 13.14 -2.51 1.94
CA ASP A 112 13.09 -2.76 0.49
C ASP A 112 11.88 -2.01 -0.12
N PRO A 113 12.09 -0.75 -0.58
CA PRO A 113 11.02 0.05 -1.18
C PRO A 113 10.49 -0.50 -2.50
N GLU A 114 11.26 -1.32 -3.22
CA GLU A 114 10.83 -1.94 -4.49
C GLU A 114 9.79 -3.03 -4.24
N ASN A 115 9.81 -3.64 -3.05
CA ASN A 115 8.79 -4.58 -2.59
C ASN A 115 7.44 -3.91 -2.25
N MET A 116 7.32 -2.59 -2.43
CA MET A 116 6.10 -1.84 -2.19
C MET A 116 5.66 -1.12 -3.47
N ALA A 117 4.44 -1.38 -3.93
CA ALA A 117 3.96 -0.83 -5.20
C ALA A 117 2.49 -0.42 -5.12
N ALA A 118 2.17 0.79 -5.60
CA ALA A 118 0.81 1.14 -5.97
C ALA A 118 0.59 0.75 -7.43
N LYS A 119 -0.44 -0.05 -7.72
CA LYS A 119 -0.78 -0.48 -9.07
C LYS A 119 -2.18 0.01 -9.43
N ALA A 120 -2.32 0.63 -10.59
CA ALA A 120 -3.58 1.08 -11.13
C ALA A 120 -3.92 0.29 -12.39
N SER A 121 -5.19 -0.07 -12.52
CA SER A 121 -5.76 -0.75 -13.67
C SER A 121 -7.15 -0.23 -13.94
N LEU A 122 -7.53 -0.12 -15.21
CA LEU A 122 -8.87 0.27 -15.61
C LEU A 122 -9.69 -0.98 -15.88
N SER A 123 -10.90 -1.05 -15.33
CA SER A 123 -11.86 -2.07 -15.72
C SER A 123 -12.69 -1.61 -16.93
N PRO A 124 -13.28 -2.52 -17.72
CA PRO A 124 -14.14 -2.20 -18.87
C PRO A 124 -15.42 -1.40 -18.56
N LYS A 125 -15.66 -1.02 -17.30
CA LYS A 125 -16.80 -0.21 -16.83
C LYS A 125 -16.36 1.15 -16.31
N ASP A 126 -15.33 1.73 -16.92
CA ASP A 126 -14.78 3.05 -16.55
C ASP A 126 -14.45 3.19 -15.06
N THR A 127 -14.09 2.08 -14.42
CA THR A 127 -13.73 2.05 -13.01
C THR A 127 -12.22 1.88 -12.91
N LEU A 128 -11.54 2.89 -12.37
CA LEU A 128 -10.13 2.81 -12.05
C LEU A 128 -9.97 2.09 -10.71
N ARG A 129 -9.35 0.92 -10.75
CA ARG A 129 -8.95 0.19 -9.55
C ARG A 129 -7.50 0.52 -9.22
N VAL A 130 -7.25 0.98 -8.00
CA VAL A 130 -5.91 1.20 -7.47
C VAL A 130 -5.69 0.32 -6.25
N SER A 131 -4.63 -0.48 -6.27
CA SER A 131 -4.24 -1.39 -5.19
C SER A 131 -2.83 -1.07 -4.69
N PHE A 132 -2.66 -1.03 -3.37
CA PHE A 132 -1.40 -0.77 -2.68
C PHE A 132 -0.83 -2.09 -2.15
N PHE A 133 0.34 -2.46 -2.63
CA PHE A 133 0.97 -3.77 -2.40
C PHE A 133 2.18 -3.68 -1.49
N ILE A 134 2.32 -4.67 -0.61
CA ILE A 134 3.56 -4.94 0.11
C ILE A 134 3.89 -6.43 -0.13
N GLY A 135 5.00 -6.71 -0.81
CA GLY A 135 5.15 -8.02 -1.44
C GLY A 135 4.20 -8.16 -2.63
N ASP A 136 3.68 -9.38 -2.78
CA ASP A 136 2.75 -9.72 -3.84
C ASP A 136 1.29 -9.34 -3.54
N GLU A 137 1.05 -8.67 -2.42
CA GLU A 137 -0.29 -8.68 -1.83
C GLU A 137 -0.82 -7.29 -1.50
N ALA A 138 -2.08 -7.10 -1.85
CA ALA A 138 -2.75 -5.82 -1.74
C ALA A 138 -3.26 -5.58 -0.32
N ILE A 139 -2.64 -4.64 0.39
CA ILE A 139 -3.10 -4.20 1.71
C ILE A 139 -4.30 -3.25 1.59
N PHE A 140 -4.41 -2.51 0.50
CA PHE A 140 -5.54 -1.61 0.31
C PHE A 140 -5.91 -1.54 -1.15
N THR A 141 -7.21 -1.47 -1.43
CA THR A 141 -7.73 -1.31 -2.79
C THR A 141 -8.88 -0.33 -2.77
N LEU A 142 -8.84 0.61 -3.70
CA LEU A 142 -9.88 1.57 -4.00
C LEU A 142 -10.36 1.38 -5.43
N GLU A 143 -11.65 1.60 -5.61
CA GLU A 143 -12.30 1.63 -6.92
C GLU A 143 -12.90 3.02 -7.08
N LEU A 144 -12.49 3.71 -8.14
CA LEU A 144 -12.90 5.05 -8.48
C LEU A 144 -13.74 4.97 -9.74
N GLN A 145 -15.00 5.40 -9.65
CA GLN A 145 -15.83 5.60 -10.84
C GLN A 145 -15.31 6.83 -11.59
N MET A 146 -15.04 6.68 -12.87
CA MET A 146 -14.46 7.73 -13.70
C MET A 146 -15.53 8.42 -14.56
N LYS A 147 -15.33 9.70 -14.83
CA LYS A 147 -16.10 10.47 -15.81
C LYS A 147 -15.44 10.37 -17.18
N GLU A 148 -16.25 10.54 -18.20
CA GLU A 148 -15.77 10.86 -19.54
C GLU A 148 -15.39 12.34 -19.62
N ASN A 149 -14.26 12.62 -20.25
CA ASN A 149 -13.83 13.97 -20.56
C ASN A 149 -14.67 14.51 -21.72
N THR A 150 -15.42 15.58 -21.47
CA THR A 150 -16.39 16.13 -22.43
C THR A 150 -15.76 16.71 -23.70
N ARG A 151 -14.44 16.93 -23.74
CA ARG A 151 -13.73 17.44 -24.91
C ARG A 151 -13.15 16.34 -25.78
N THR A 152 -12.62 15.29 -25.15
CA THR A 152 -11.88 14.22 -25.85
C THR A 152 -12.70 12.94 -26.02
N GLY A 153 -13.75 12.75 -25.24
CA GLY A 153 -14.53 11.51 -25.15
C GLY A 153 -13.78 10.35 -24.49
N CYS A 154 -12.57 10.60 -23.98
CA CYS A 154 -11.75 9.62 -23.27
C CYS A 154 -12.10 9.60 -21.79
N ILE A 155 -11.67 8.57 -21.06
CA ILE A 155 -11.78 8.52 -19.60
C ILE A 155 -10.91 9.60 -18.99
N ASP A 156 -11.49 10.40 -18.11
CA ASP A 156 -10.83 11.57 -17.53
C ASP A 156 -9.85 11.14 -16.42
N LEU A 157 -8.56 11.02 -16.76
CA LEU A 157 -7.45 10.90 -15.81
C LEU A 157 -6.68 12.23 -15.70
N SER A 158 -7.26 13.34 -16.17
CA SER A 158 -6.61 14.64 -16.11
C SER A 158 -6.45 15.08 -14.66
N HIS A 159 -5.37 15.80 -14.39
CA HIS A 159 -4.98 16.24 -13.05
C HIS A 159 -4.79 15.11 -12.01
N ALA A 160 -4.78 13.84 -12.42
CA ALA A 160 -4.58 12.73 -11.52
C ALA A 160 -3.17 12.78 -10.90
N TYR A 161 -3.11 12.62 -9.58
CA TYR A 161 -1.84 12.40 -8.88
C TYR A 161 -1.50 10.91 -8.95
N PHE A 162 -0.58 10.52 -9.82
CA PHE A 162 -0.13 9.13 -10.02
C PHE A 162 1.36 8.92 -9.77
N ASN A 163 2.03 9.84 -9.08
CA ASN A 163 3.45 9.71 -8.77
C ASN A 163 3.76 8.34 -8.11
N GLY A 164 4.71 7.61 -8.70
CA GLY A 164 5.13 6.28 -8.23
C GLY A 164 4.14 5.14 -8.47
N VAL A 165 3.05 5.38 -9.21
CA VAL A 165 2.06 4.35 -9.57
C VAL A 165 2.53 3.55 -10.79
N VAL A 166 2.34 2.24 -10.72
CA VAL A 166 2.47 1.33 -11.85
C VAL A 166 1.11 1.18 -12.52
N ILE A 167 1.00 1.58 -13.78
CA ILE A 167 -0.26 1.55 -14.53
C ILE A 167 -0.22 0.36 -15.48
N CYS A 168 -1.17 -0.56 -15.35
CA CYS A 168 -1.24 -1.80 -16.13
C CYS A 168 -2.60 -1.95 -16.80
N GLY A 169 -2.60 -2.41 -18.06
CA GLY A 169 -3.82 -2.76 -18.77
C GLY A 169 -4.76 -1.57 -19.00
N ILE A 170 -4.19 -0.37 -19.12
CA ILE A 170 -4.89 0.85 -19.52
C ILE A 170 -4.31 1.28 -20.85
N ASP A 171 -5.11 1.23 -21.91
CA ASP A 171 -4.72 1.78 -23.20
C ASP A 171 -4.61 3.30 -23.06
N ARG A 172 -3.42 3.84 -23.39
CA ARG A 172 -3.14 5.28 -23.31
C ARG A 172 -3.99 6.08 -24.28
N LEU A 173 -4.56 5.46 -25.31
CA LEU A 173 -5.47 6.09 -26.26
C LEU A 173 -6.90 6.22 -25.71
N GLU A 174 -7.26 5.50 -24.65
CA GLU A 174 -8.60 5.51 -24.04
C GLU A 174 -8.71 6.50 -22.87
N VAL A 175 -7.61 7.17 -22.49
CA VAL A 175 -7.55 8.04 -21.32
C VAL A 175 -7.01 9.43 -21.65
N ASP A 176 -7.59 10.45 -21.04
CA ASP A 176 -7.01 11.80 -21.03
C ASP A 176 -6.11 11.95 -19.80
N LEU A 177 -4.81 12.17 -20.01
CA LEU A 177 -3.80 12.35 -18.96
C LEU A 177 -3.29 13.79 -18.88
N SER A 178 -4.00 14.73 -19.51
CA SER A 178 -3.62 16.13 -19.50
C SER A 178 -3.43 16.62 -18.05
N ASN A 179 -2.28 17.23 -17.78
CA ASN A 179 -1.90 17.73 -16.46
C ASN A 179 -1.80 16.67 -15.34
N ALA A 180 -1.76 15.37 -15.66
CA ALA A 180 -1.51 14.34 -14.66
C ALA A 180 -0.07 14.44 -14.10
N GLU A 181 0.08 14.28 -12.79
CA GLU A 181 1.39 14.20 -12.13
C GLU A 181 1.85 12.73 -12.06
N MET A 182 2.92 12.37 -12.77
CA MET A 182 3.33 10.97 -12.98
C MET A 182 4.83 10.73 -12.79
N ASN A 183 5.46 11.48 -11.89
CA ASN A 183 6.88 11.32 -11.58
C ASN A 183 7.15 9.91 -11.06
N ASN A 184 8.16 9.25 -11.63
CA ASN A 184 8.55 7.87 -11.31
C ASN A 184 7.45 6.82 -11.52
N SER A 185 6.38 7.14 -12.25
CA SER A 185 5.35 6.18 -12.64
C SER A 185 5.83 5.32 -13.80
N ARG A 186 5.33 4.08 -13.88
CA ARG A 186 5.64 3.14 -14.97
C ARG A 186 4.35 2.71 -15.66
N TRP A 187 4.37 2.65 -16.98
CA TRP A 187 3.24 2.15 -17.78
C TRP A 187 3.60 0.81 -18.39
N TYR A 188 2.69 -0.15 -18.29
CA TYR A 188 2.78 -1.44 -18.94
C TYR A 188 1.49 -1.68 -19.73
N ASP A 189 1.66 -2.11 -20.97
CA ASP A 189 0.57 -2.55 -21.84
C ASP A 189 0.08 -3.95 -21.44
#